data_AF-A0A3M7KLD1-F1
#
_entry.id   AF-A0A3M7KLD1-F1
#
_cell.length_a   1.000
_cell.length_b   1.000
_cell.length_c   1.000
_cell.angle_alpha   90.00
_cell.angle_beta   90.00
_cell.angle_gamma   90.00
#
_symmetry.space_group_name_H-M   'P 1'
#
loop_
_entity.id
_entity.type
_entity.pdbx_description
1 polymer ?
#
loop_
_entity_poly.entity_id
_entity_poly.type
_entity_poly.pdbx_seq_one_letter_code
_entity_poly.pdbx_strand_id
1 'polypeptide(L)'
;MKRLLPILLFLITTSIFAQQNRGDRHKKIKILKIAFITEKLDLTEDEAQKFWPIYNAFDERTSKIKFQDIRKIRYELRRDIETLSEEKANNLLNRFIEAENKLHNEKVQLVEKLRNVISAKKIILLKSAEEDFNKKMLEQYQKRRQQRMKKDRP
;
A
#
# COMPACT_ATOMS: atom_id res chain seq x y z
N MET A 1 -5.76 -48.39 -8.84
CA MET A 1 -4.94 -47.15 -8.77
C MET A 1 -5.26 -46.09 -9.83
N LYS A 2 -5.94 -46.39 -10.95
CA LYS A 2 -6.27 -45.40 -12.01
C LYS A 2 -7.38 -44.38 -11.67
N ARG A 3 -8.16 -44.60 -10.59
CA ARG A 3 -9.28 -43.73 -10.18
C ARG A 3 -8.91 -42.61 -9.19
N LEU A 4 -7.68 -42.60 -8.68
CA LEU A 4 -7.19 -41.54 -7.76
C LEU A 4 -6.60 -40.34 -8.51
N LEU A 5 -6.14 -40.54 -9.74
CA LEU A 5 -5.59 -39.49 -10.59
C LEU A 5 -6.56 -38.29 -10.82
N PRO A 6 -7.85 -38.49 -11.15
CA PRO A 6 -8.77 -37.37 -11.37
C PRO A 6 -9.10 -36.60 -10.08
N ILE A 7 -9.11 -37.27 -8.92
CA ILE A 7 -9.35 -36.64 -7.61
C ILE A 7 -8.14 -35.76 -7.22
N LEU A 8 -6.92 -36.25 -7.47
CA LEU A 8 -5.71 -35.47 -7.27
C LEU A 8 -5.65 -34.26 -8.21
N LEU A 9 -6.04 -34.44 -9.48
CA LEU A 9 -6.11 -33.33 -10.46
C LEU A 9 -7.14 -32.27 -10.03
N PHE A 10 -8.30 -32.70 -9.53
CA PHE A 10 -9.34 -31.80 -9.02
C PHE A 10 -8.87 -31.00 -7.79
N LEU A 11 -8.19 -31.64 -6.84
CA LEU A 11 -7.61 -30.98 -5.66
C LEU A 11 -6.51 -29.95 -6.00
N ILE A 12 -5.74 -30.19 -7.08
CA ILE A 12 -4.74 -29.23 -7.56
C ILE A 12 -5.42 -27.99 -8.15
N THR A 13 -6.53 -28.14 -8.88
CA THR A 13 -7.26 -26.99 -9.47
C THR A 13 -7.90 -26.08 -8.42
N THR A 14 -8.43 -26.62 -7.32
CA THR A 14 -9.06 -25.80 -6.26
C THR A 14 -8.04 -25.02 -5.42
N SER A 15 -6.81 -25.54 -5.33
CA SER A 15 -5.70 -24.89 -4.62
C SER A 15 -5.20 -23.62 -5.32
N ILE A 16 -5.24 -23.59 -6.67
CA ILE A 16 -4.81 -22.44 -7.48
C ILE A 16 -5.75 -21.23 -7.31
N PHE A 17 -7.07 -21.47 -7.24
CA PHE A 17 -8.06 -20.39 -7.05
C PHE A 17 -8.04 -19.79 -5.63
N ALA A 18 -7.59 -20.52 -4.62
CA ALA A 18 -7.54 -20.04 -3.24
C ALA A 18 -6.43 -19.00 -2.99
N GLN A 19 -5.30 -19.09 -3.72
CA GLN A 19 -4.13 -18.21 -3.54
C GLN A 19 -4.27 -16.84 -4.24
N GLN A 20 -5.23 -16.72 -5.16
CA GLN A 20 -5.43 -15.58 -6.05
C GLN A 20 -5.91 -14.27 -5.36
N ASN A 21 -6.40 -14.36 -4.11
CA ASN A 21 -7.16 -13.28 -3.48
C ASN A 21 -6.37 -12.06 -2.96
N ARG A 22 -5.07 -12.19 -2.66
CA ARG A 22 -4.29 -11.07 -2.06
C ARG A 22 -3.62 -10.18 -3.11
N GLY A 23 -2.98 -10.78 -4.12
CA GLY A 23 -2.33 -10.04 -5.21
C GLY A 23 -3.32 -9.21 -6.02
N ASP A 24 -4.48 -9.79 -6.35
CA ASP A 24 -5.52 -9.11 -7.12
C ASP A 24 -6.11 -7.91 -6.39
N ARG A 25 -6.21 -7.97 -5.06
CA ARG A 25 -6.69 -6.83 -4.27
C ARG A 25 -5.72 -5.65 -4.32
N HIS A 26 -4.41 -5.91 -4.23
CA HIS A 26 -3.41 -4.86 -4.32
C HIS A 26 -3.41 -4.19 -5.70
N LYS A 27 -3.49 -5.00 -6.78
CA LYS A 27 -3.64 -4.49 -8.15
C LYS A 27 -4.88 -3.62 -8.31
N LYS A 28 -6.04 -4.07 -7.80
CA LYS A 28 -7.30 -3.29 -7.82
C LYS A 28 -7.15 -1.95 -7.10
N ILE A 29 -6.52 -1.92 -5.93
CA ILE A 29 -6.29 -0.67 -5.19
C ILE A 29 -5.38 0.27 -6.00
N LYS A 30 -4.33 -0.25 -6.64
CA LYS A 30 -3.44 0.55 -7.49
C LYS A 30 -4.18 1.16 -8.68
N ILE A 31 -5.00 0.38 -9.37
CA ILE A 31 -5.82 0.87 -10.50
C ILE A 31 -6.78 1.97 -10.02
N LEU A 32 -7.47 1.77 -8.90
CA LEU A 32 -8.36 2.79 -8.33
C LEU A 32 -7.61 4.06 -7.97
N LYS A 33 -6.39 3.94 -7.41
CA LYS A 33 -5.55 5.08 -7.07
C LYS A 33 -5.14 5.86 -8.32
N ILE A 34 -4.74 5.16 -9.38
CA ILE A 34 -4.37 5.76 -10.67
C ILE A 34 -5.57 6.55 -11.22
N ALA A 35 -6.73 5.91 -11.34
CA ALA A 35 -7.94 6.56 -11.83
C ALA A 35 -8.32 7.79 -11.01
N PHE A 36 -8.25 7.69 -9.67
CA PHE A 36 -8.56 8.79 -8.77
C PHE A 36 -7.62 9.99 -8.93
N ILE A 37 -6.32 9.73 -9.10
CA ILE A 37 -5.33 10.81 -9.31
C ILE A 37 -5.52 11.43 -10.69
N THR A 38 -5.70 10.64 -11.75
CA THR A 38 -5.96 11.15 -13.10
C THR A 38 -7.17 12.09 -13.11
N GLU A 39 -8.27 11.68 -12.48
CA GLU A 39 -9.51 12.49 -12.39
C GLU A 39 -9.29 13.81 -11.63
N LYS A 40 -8.43 13.82 -10.60
CA LYS A 40 -8.24 14.99 -9.74
C LYS A 40 -7.24 16.00 -10.26
N LEU A 41 -6.16 15.57 -10.91
CA LEU A 41 -5.06 16.46 -11.27
C LEU A 41 -5.25 17.18 -12.60
N ASP A 42 -6.14 16.70 -13.46
CA ASP A 42 -6.39 17.24 -14.81
C ASP A 42 -5.06 17.50 -15.56
N LEU A 43 -4.28 16.43 -15.71
CA LEU A 43 -2.98 16.49 -16.38
C LEU A 43 -3.17 16.56 -17.89
N THR A 44 -2.39 17.41 -18.56
CA THR A 44 -2.27 17.34 -20.02
C THR A 44 -1.56 16.05 -20.41
N GLU A 45 -1.63 15.66 -21.69
CA GLU A 45 -0.97 14.45 -22.18
C GLU A 45 0.55 14.47 -21.93
N ASP A 46 1.21 15.61 -22.22
CA ASP A 46 2.66 15.78 -21.99
C ASP A 46 3.01 15.75 -20.49
N GLU A 47 2.21 16.40 -19.63
CA GLU A 47 2.39 16.34 -18.18
C GLU A 47 2.23 14.90 -17.69
N ALA A 48 1.20 14.17 -18.15
CA ALA A 48 0.91 12.81 -17.73
C ALA A 48 2.04 11.84 -18.10
N GLN A 49 2.58 11.94 -19.32
CA GLN A 49 3.70 11.11 -19.78
C GLN A 49 4.94 11.25 -18.88
N LYS A 50 5.21 12.46 -18.37
CA LYS A 50 6.34 12.75 -17.47
C LYS A 50 6.00 12.47 -16.00
N PHE A 51 4.76 12.69 -15.59
CA PHE A 51 4.28 12.54 -14.21
C PHE A 51 4.29 11.08 -13.74
N TRP A 52 3.68 10.18 -14.52
CA TRP A 52 3.44 8.81 -14.08
C TRP A 52 4.72 8.02 -13.75
N PRO A 53 5.82 8.11 -14.53
CA PRO A 53 7.07 7.46 -14.17
C PRO A 53 7.62 7.91 -12.81
N ILE A 54 7.57 9.22 -12.53
CA ILE A 54 8.05 9.81 -11.26
C ILE A 54 7.17 9.30 -10.11
N TYR A 55 5.85 9.39 -10.27
CA TYR A 55 4.90 9.01 -9.24
C TYR A 55 4.94 7.50 -8.94
N ASN A 56 5.02 6.66 -9.97
CA ASN A 56 5.10 5.21 -9.82
C ASN A 56 6.37 4.77 -9.10
N ALA A 57 7.51 5.40 -9.40
CA ALA A 57 8.77 5.12 -8.70
C ALA A 57 8.68 5.50 -7.21
N PHE A 58 8.07 6.65 -6.89
CA PHE A 58 7.80 7.06 -5.52
C PHE A 58 6.86 6.09 -4.78
N ASP A 59 5.76 5.69 -5.41
CA ASP A 59 4.78 4.75 -4.82
C ASP A 59 5.43 3.40 -4.53
N GLU A 60 6.27 2.89 -5.44
CA GLU A 60 7.02 1.65 -5.25
C GLU A 60 8.03 1.75 -4.09
N ARG A 61 8.86 2.79 -4.07
CA ARG A 61 9.87 3.00 -3.02
C ARG A 61 9.23 3.14 -1.64
N THR A 62 8.20 3.98 -1.53
CA THR A 62 7.50 4.17 -0.25
C THR A 62 6.72 2.92 0.18
N SER A 63 6.16 2.16 -0.76
CA SER A 63 5.54 0.86 -0.48
C SER A 63 6.55 -0.14 0.07
N LYS A 64 7.74 -0.21 -0.54
CA LYS A 64 8.85 -1.06 -0.09
C LYS A 64 9.30 -0.71 1.32
N ILE A 65 9.52 0.57 1.64
CA ILE A 65 9.89 1.02 2.99
C ILE A 65 8.80 0.66 4.01
N LYS A 66 7.53 0.92 3.69
CA LYS A 66 6.40 0.58 4.58
C LYS A 66 6.32 -0.93 4.84
N PHE A 67 6.57 -1.76 3.84
CA PHE A 67 6.50 -3.20 3.95
C PHE A 67 7.73 -3.82 4.64
N GLN A 68 8.93 -3.37 4.29
CA GLN A 68 10.17 -3.95 4.77
C GLN A 68 10.57 -3.44 6.15
N ASP A 69 10.33 -2.17 6.45
CA ASP A 69 10.81 -1.56 7.69
C ASP A 69 9.65 -1.45 8.68
N ILE A 70 8.67 -0.60 8.38
CA ILE A 70 7.59 -0.26 9.32
C ILE A 70 6.74 -1.48 9.69
N ARG A 71 6.38 -2.33 8.73
CA ARG A 71 5.56 -3.52 9.01
C ARG A 71 6.33 -4.57 9.81
N LYS A 72 7.64 -4.74 9.58
CA LYS A 72 8.47 -5.66 10.37
C LYS A 72 8.62 -5.16 11.80
N ILE A 73 8.93 -3.87 11.99
CA ILE A 73 8.97 -3.23 13.31
C ILE A 73 7.66 -3.46 14.07
N ARG A 74 6.50 -3.22 13.42
CA ARG A 74 5.18 -3.48 14.04
C ARG A 74 4.94 -4.95 14.35
N TYR A 75 5.47 -5.87 13.56
CA TYR A 75 5.34 -7.30 13.81
C TYR A 75 6.18 -7.74 15.01
N GLU A 76 7.44 -7.30 15.08
CA GLU A 76 8.33 -7.53 16.22
C GLU A 76 7.74 -6.96 17.51
N LEU A 77 7.25 -5.72 17.47
CA LEU A 77 6.61 -5.08 18.61
C LEU A 77 5.42 -5.89 19.12
N ARG A 78 4.55 -6.39 18.24
CA ARG A 78 3.37 -7.18 18.66
C ARG A 78 3.71 -8.52 19.30
N ARG A 79 4.87 -9.11 18.98
CA ARG A 79 5.28 -10.41 19.51
C ARG A 79 5.96 -10.29 20.86
N ASP A 80 6.79 -9.26 21.03
CA ASP A 80 7.78 -9.23 22.11
C ASP A 80 7.52 -8.08 23.10
N ILE A 81 6.35 -7.42 23.05
CA ILE A 81 6.09 -6.20 23.85
C ILE A 81 6.19 -6.45 25.36
N GLU A 82 5.76 -7.63 25.81
CA GLU A 82 5.75 -7.99 27.24
C GLU A 82 7.15 -8.35 27.75
N THR A 83 8.08 -8.69 26.85
CA THR A 83 9.46 -9.10 27.17
C THR A 83 10.48 -8.14 26.58
N LEU A 84 10.08 -6.89 26.32
CA LEU A 84 10.90 -5.91 25.63
C LEU A 84 11.93 -5.30 26.60
N SER A 85 13.20 -5.66 26.43
CA SER A 85 14.31 -4.98 27.12
C SER A 85 14.48 -3.54 26.61
N GLU A 86 15.00 -2.65 27.45
CA GLU A 86 15.35 -1.26 27.08
C GLU A 86 16.29 -1.18 25.86
N GLU A 87 17.29 -2.04 25.76
CA GLU A 87 18.22 -2.05 24.61
C GLU A 87 17.47 -2.33 23.29
N LYS A 88 16.63 -3.37 23.27
CA LYS A 88 15.80 -3.72 22.12
C LYS A 88 14.77 -2.64 21.80
N ALA A 89 14.20 -1.98 22.81
CA ALA A 89 13.29 -0.85 22.62
C ALA A 89 14.01 0.30 21.89
N ASN A 90 15.20 0.68 22.35
CA ASN A 90 16.02 1.71 21.71
C ASN A 90 16.40 1.34 20.27
N ASN A 91 16.73 0.07 20.00
CA ASN A 91 16.99 -0.39 18.63
C ASN A 91 15.76 -0.25 17.72
N LEU A 92 14.58 -0.64 18.20
CA LEU A 92 13.32 -0.51 17.45
C LEU A 92 12.98 0.95 17.16
N LEU A 93 13.16 1.85 18.14
CA LEU A 93 12.96 3.29 17.97
C LEU A 93 13.90 3.87 16.91
N ASN A 94 15.20 3.54 16.96
CA ASN A 94 16.16 4.00 15.96
C ASN A 94 15.79 3.55 14.54
N ARG A 95 15.42 2.27 14.37
CA ARG A 95 14.95 1.73 13.08
C ARG A 95 13.65 2.41 12.61
N PHE A 96 12.75 2.75 13.54
CA PHE A 96 11.51 3.43 13.22
C PHE A 96 11.78 4.85 12.70
N ILE A 97 12.60 5.62 13.42
CA ILE A 97 13.04 6.97 13.01
C ILE A 97 13.73 6.92 11.64
N GLU A 98 14.61 5.96 11.41
CA GLU A 98 15.28 5.78 10.12
C GLU A 98 14.28 5.54 8.99
N ALA A 99 13.27 4.69 9.20
CA ALA A 99 12.23 4.42 8.21
C ALA A 99 11.35 5.66 7.93
N GLU A 100 11.03 6.45 8.95
CA GLU A 100 10.29 7.71 8.78
C GLU A 100 11.09 8.74 8.00
N ASN A 101 12.40 8.87 8.28
CA ASN A 101 13.30 9.74 7.55
C ASN A 101 13.41 9.33 6.07
N LYS A 102 13.53 8.03 5.78
CA LYS A 102 13.50 7.52 4.39
C LYS A 102 12.20 7.89 3.68
N LEU A 103 11.05 7.71 4.33
CA LEU A 103 9.75 8.11 3.77
C LEU A 103 9.65 9.62 3.54
N HIS A 104 10.17 10.43 4.46
CA HIS A 104 10.19 11.88 4.32
C HIS A 104 11.05 12.30 3.11
N ASN A 105 12.25 11.74 2.99
CA ASN A 105 13.14 12.02 1.87
C ASN A 105 12.50 11.67 0.51
N GLU A 106 11.85 10.51 0.39
CA GLU A 106 11.12 10.14 -0.84
C GLU A 106 10.00 11.16 -1.18
N LYS A 107 9.32 11.73 -0.17
CA LYS A 107 8.30 12.78 -0.38
C LYS A 107 8.92 14.10 -0.86
N VAL A 108 10.07 14.48 -0.29
CA VAL A 108 10.81 15.67 -0.72
C VAL A 108 11.22 15.53 -2.18
N GLN A 109 11.85 14.40 -2.52
CA GLN A 109 12.28 14.10 -3.89
C GLN A 109 11.12 14.06 -4.89
N LEU A 110 9.95 13.56 -4.49
CA LEU A 110 8.75 13.60 -5.33
C LEU A 110 8.39 15.04 -5.68
N VAL A 111 8.31 15.93 -4.68
CA VAL A 111 7.95 17.33 -4.88
C VAL A 111 8.98 18.04 -5.77
N GLU A 112 10.27 17.84 -5.50
CA GLU A 112 11.35 18.43 -6.31
C GLU A 112 11.28 18.01 -7.77
N LYS A 113 11.09 16.71 -8.05
CA LYS A 113 10.96 16.20 -9.42
C LYS A 113 9.70 16.70 -10.11
N LEU A 114 8.57 16.72 -9.40
CA LEU A 114 7.30 17.15 -9.97
C LEU A 114 7.22 18.66 -10.22
N ARG A 115 7.97 19.50 -9.48
CA ARG A 115 8.05 20.95 -9.75
C ARG A 115 8.57 21.27 -11.15
N ASN A 116 9.35 20.38 -11.75
CA ASN A 116 9.85 20.53 -13.11
C ASN A 116 8.89 20.00 -14.18
N VAL A 117 7.74 19.43 -13.79
CA VAL A 117 6.79 18.75 -14.69
C VAL A 117 5.40 19.35 -14.62
N ILE A 118 4.91 19.67 -13.42
CA ILE A 118 3.57 20.20 -13.18
C ILE A 118 3.62 21.42 -12.26
N SER A 119 2.60 22.26 -12.33
CA SER A 119 2.52 23.45 -11.47
C SER A 119 2.45 23.11 -9.98
N ALA A 120 2.95 24.01 -9.14
CA ALA A 120 2.87 23.87 -7.68
C ALA A 120 1.42 23.66 -7.18
N LYS A 121 0.43 24.29 -7.83
CA LYS A 121 -0.99 24.09 -7.54
C LYS A 121 -1.40 22.62 -7.75
N LYS A 122 -0.99 21.98 -8.85
CA LYS A 122 -1.28 20.57 -9.12
C LYS A 122 -0.56 19.64 -8.13
N ILE A 123 0.63 20.00 -7.65
CA ILE A 123 1.35 19.23 -6.61
C ILE A 123 0.61 19.28 -5.27
N ILE A 124 0.09 20.45 -4.86
CA ILE A 124 -0.74 20.55 -3.65
C ILE A 124 -2.03 19.75 -3.82
N LEU A 125 -2.66 19.82 -5.00
CA LEU A 125 -3.85 19.05 -5.31
C LEU A 125 -3.59 17.54 -5.28
N LEU A 126 -2.44 17.08 -5.76
CA LEU A 126 -1.99 15.68 -5.62
C LEU A 126 -1.97 15.26 -4.16
N LYS A 127 -1.38 16.06 -3.28
CA LYS A 127 -1.30 15.70 -1.87
C LYS A 127 -2.68 15.59 -1.22
N SER A 128 -3.58 16.52 -1.53
CA SER A 128 -4.98 16.44 -1.10
C SER A 128 -5.68 15.19 -1.66
N ALA A 129 -5.47 14.87 -2.95
CA ALA A 129 -6.05 13.68 -3.57
C ALA A 129 -5.53 12.37 -2.94
N GLU A 130 -4.25 12.29 -2.58
CA GLU A 130 -3.71 11.13 -1.87
C GLU A 130 -4.33 10.94 -0.48
N GLU A 131 -4.52 12.03 0.28
CA GLU A 131 -5.16 12.02 1.59
C GLU A 131 -6.63 11.58 1.49
N ASP A 132 -7.37 12.15 0.54
CA ASP A 132 -8.76 11.78 0.26
C ASP A 132 -8.89 10.31 -0.15
N PHE A 133 -8.01 9.83 -1.01
CA PHE A 133 -7.99 8.43 -1.41
C PHE A 133 -7.75 7.53 -0.20
N ASN A 134 -6.76 7.84 0.63
CA ASN A 134 -6.47 7.06 1.83
C ASN A 134 -7.64 7.04 2.82
N LYS A 135 -8.30 8.19 3.03
CA LYS A 135 -9.51 8.30 3.86
C LYS A 135 -10.64 7.43 3.31
N LYS A 136 -10.96 7.55 2.02
CA LYS A 136 -11.97 6.71 1.35
C LYS A 136 -11.65 5.22 1.50
N MET A 137 -10.39 4.84 1.33
CA MET A 137 -9.98 3.44 1.48
C MET A 137 -10.16 2.92 2.90
N LEU A 138 -9.85 3.74 3.90
CA LEU A 138 -10.06 3.40 5.31
C LEU A 138 -11.55 3.21 5.63
N GLU A 139 -12.40 4.15 5.20
CA GLU A 139 -13.85 4.06 5.38
C GLU A 139 -14.43 2.78 4.74
N GLN A 140 -14.00 2.46 3.51
CA GLN A 140 -14.42 1.24 2.82
C GLN A 140 -13.96 -0.02 3.55
N TYR A 141 -12.75 -0.01 4.10
CA TYR A 141 -12.25 -1.12 4.92
C TYR A 141 -13.09 -1.31 6.20
N GLN A 142 -13.41 -0.22 6.90
CA GLN A 142 -14.23 -0.24 8.11
C GLN A 142 -15.67 -0.72 7.82
N LYS A 143 -16.31 -0.21 6.77
CA LYS A 143 -17.66 -0.64 6.35
C LYS A 143 -17.72 -2.14 6.07
N ARG A 144 -16.75 -2.68 5.32
CA ARG A 144 -16.65 -4.13 5.04
C ARG A 144 -16.46 -4.96 6.30
N ARG A 145 -15.67 -4.47 7.27
CA ARG A 145 -15.49 -5.13 8.57
C ARG A 145 -16.79 -5.17 9.37
N GLN A 146 -17.52 -4.06 9.43
CA GLN A 146 -18.82 -4.00 10.12
C GLN A 146 -19.87 -4.92 9.49
N GLN A 147 -19.94 -4.96 8.15
CA GLN A 147 -20.86 -5.86 7.44
C GLN A 147 -20.58 -7.34 7.73
N ARG A 148 -19.31 -7.74 7.79
CA ARG A 148 -18.92 -9.10 8.21
C ARG A 148 -19.38 -9.40 9.62
N MET A 149 -19.08 -8.50 10.57
CA MET A 149 -19.49 -8.64 11.97
C MET A 149 -21.02 -8.70 12.16
N LYS A 150 -21.82 -8.08 11.28
CA LYS A 150 -23.29 -8.19 11.31
C LYS A 150 -23.79 -9.50 10.72
N LYS A 151 -23.12 -10.03 9.69
CA LYS A 151 -23.46 -11.32 9.05
C LYS A 151 -23.13 -12.52 9.95
N ASP A 152 -22.09 -12.39 10.77
CA ASP A 152 -21.62 -13.45 11.68
C ASP A 152 -22.31 -13.40 13.07
N ARG A 153 -23.33 -12.56 13.27
CA ARG A 153 -24.18 -12.59 14.47
C ARG A 153 -25.28 -13.64 14.29
N PRO A 154 -25.50 -14.53 15.28
CA PRO A 154 -26.59 -15.50 15.26
C PRO A 154 -27.97 -14.82 15.28
#